data_AF-A0A3N6FF95-F1
#
_entry.id   AF-A0A3N6FF95-F1
#
_cell.length_a   1.000
_cell.length_b   1.000
_cell.length_c   1.000
_cell.angle_alpha   90.00
_cell.angle_beta   90.00
_cell.angle_gamma   90.00
#
_symmetry.space_group_name_H-M   'P 1'
#
loop_
_entity.id
_entity.type
_entity.pdbx_description
1 polymer ?
#
loop_
_entity_poly.entity_id
_entity_poly.type
_entity_poly.pdbx_seq_one_letter_code
_entity_poly.pdbx_strand_id
1 'polypeptide(L)'
;MLVLPTACDVDGRPSTVTIRSGSTGNGHLGRPAMPFTIGSRPEVARMLLDATNTVMLKAGCAPGVPLRVTSPFVTVAEDDGSAGSPLCRIPGVTFGFGPGSRYRKQVGVVDGRLQTCSVVWKAPGTPDEPAAQYVMAGDPRMAALFAGLPEGAGHGLVRTECNGRPTVFYGNAGSGLKGSGRPGDRRVFENFTESVSRRIGCGAGEGA
;
A
#
# COMPACT_ATOMS: atom_id res chain seq x y z
N MET A 1 7.96 1.58 0.45
CA MET A 1 8.06 2.88 -0.24
C MET A 1 8.03 3.97 0.81
N LEU A 2 8.86 4.99 0.66
CA LEU A 2 8.95 6.16 1.54
C LEU A 2 8.75 7.40 0.68
N VAL A 3 7.86 8.30 1.09
CA VAL A 3 7.64 9.58 0.40
C VAL A 3 8.55 10.61 1.03
N LEU A 4 9.38 11.26 0.22
CA LEU A 4 10.32 12.26 0.71
C LEU A 4 9.59 13.54 1.14
N PRO A 5 10.22 14.51 1.81
CA PRO A 5 9.67 15.84 2.09
C PRO A 5 9.52 16.71 0.83
N THR A 6 8.74 17.79 0.91
CA THR A 6 8.48 18.74 -0.20
C THR A 6 9.74 19.37 -0.77
N ALA A 7 10.78 19.55 0.05
CA ALA A 7 12.07 20.04 -0.40
C ALA A 7 12.72 19.13 -1.46
N CYS A 8 12.32 17.87 -1.54
CA CYS A 8 12.82 16.89 -2.50
C CYS A 8 11.87 16.69 -3.70
N ASP A 9 10.88 17.56 -3.89
CA ASP A 9 9.95 17.48 -5.01
C ASP A 9 10.66 17.78 -6.33
N VAL A 10 10.32 17.02 -7.37
CA VAL A 10 10.79 17.22 -8.74
C VAL A 10 9.61 17.70 -9.56
N ASP A 11 9.73 18.86 -10.21
CA ASP A 11 8.66 19.49 -10.97
C ASP A 11 7.33 19.64 -10.20
N GLY A 12 7.43 19.92 -8.90
CA GLY A 12 6.28 20.07 -7.99
C GLY A 12 5.59 18.75 -7.62
N ARG A 13 6.21 17.59 -7.90
CA ARG A 13 5.66 16.27 -7.59
C ARG A 13 6.45 15.56 -6.49
N PRO A 14 5.78 14.79 -5.60
CA PRO A 14 6.48 14.05 -4.56
C PRO A 14 7.42 12.99 -5.12
N SER A 15 8.65 13.01 -4.63
CA SER A 15 9.65 11.96 -4.87
C SER A 15 9.48 10.81 -3.89
N THR A 16 9.73 9.57 -4.35
CA THR A 16 9.64 8.37 -3.50
C THR A 16 10.91 7.53 -3.55
N VAL A 17 11.23 6.89 -2.43
CA VAL A 17 12.28 5.88 -2.32
C VAL A 17 11.62 4.52 -2.12
N THR A 18 11.89 3.58 -3.01
CA THR A 18 11.42 2.20 -2.89
C THR A 18 12.59 1.29 -2.58
N ILE A 19 12.51 0.62 -1.44
CA ILE A 19 13.51 -0.36 -1.01
C ILE A 19 12.93 -1.74 -1.28
N ARG A 20 13.65 -2.53 -2.07
CA ARG A 20 13.37 -3.94 -2.30
C ARG A 20 14.41 -4.76 -1.54
N SER A 21 13.93 -5.69 -0.72
CA SER A 21 14.79 -6.68 -0.09
C SER A 21 14.76 -7.96 -0.91
N GLY A 22 15.92 -8.59 -1.06
CA GLY A 22 16.06 -9.92 -1.64
C GLY A 22 16.98 -10.74 -0.75
N SER A 23 16.70 -12.05 -0.65
CA SER A 23 17.60 -13.02 -0.03
C SER A 23 18.15 -13.94 -1.11
N THR A 24 19.46 -14.05 -1.18
CA THR A 24 20.16 -15.05 -1.98
C THR A 24 21.02 -15.88 -1.04
N GLY A 25 20.92 -17.20 -1.11
CA GLY A 25 21.79 -18.06 -0.31
C GLY A 25 21.88 -19.48 -0.84
N ASN A 26 23.04 -20.08 -0.59
CA ASN A 26 23.32 -21.48 -0.87
C ASN A 26 23.03 -22.27 0.42
N GLY A 27 21.75 -22.45 0.75
CA GLY A 27 21.37 -23.37 1.81
C GLY A 27 21.97 -24.76 1.53
N HIS A 28 22.17 -25.58 2.56
CA HIS A 28 22.85 -26.88 2.51
C HIS A 28 22.25 -27.90 1.50
N LEU A 29 21.18 -27.53 0.77
CA LEU A 29 20.50 -28.31 -0.26
C LEU A 29 20.22 -27.51 -1.55
N GLY A 30 20.99 -26.45 -1.85
CA GLY A 30 20.74 -25.57 -3.00
C GLY A 30 19.46 -24.72 -2.89
N ARG A 31 18.92 -24.59 -1.67
CA ARG A 31 17.73 -23.78 -1.37
C ARG A 31 18.14 -22.35 -1.01
N PRO A 32 17.35 -21.31 -1.37
CA PRO A 32 17.56 -19.96 -0.88
C PRO A 32 17.70 -19.98 0.63
N ALA A 33 18.72 -19.30 1.17
CA ALA A 33 18.83 -19.14 2.62
C ALA A 33 17.50 -18.56 3.13
N MET A 34 16.91 -19.24 4.12
CA MET A 34 15.74 -18.77 4.87
C MET A 34 15.90 -17.27 5.13
N PRO A 35 14.84 -16.46 4.99
CA PRO A 35 14.99 -15.02 5.02
C PRO A 35 15.72 -14.63 6.30
N PHE A 36 16.87 -13.96 6.15
CA PHE A 36 17.55 -13.34 7.28
C PHE A 36 16.50 -12.48 7.97
N THR A 37 16.31 -12.67 9.27
CA THR A 37 15.44 -11.80 10.05
C THR A 37 16.01 -10.39 9.91
N ILE A 38 15.35 -9.54 9.12
CA ILE A 38 15.72 -8.13 8.95
C ILE A 38 15.33 -7.41 10.24
N GLY A 39 16.02 -7.72 11.34
CA GLY A 39 15.72 -7.22 12.67
C GLY A 39 14.24 -7.27 13.07
N SER A 40 13.93 -6.55 14.13
CA SER A 40 12.59 -6.16 14.54
C SER A 40 12.06 -5.03 13.63
N ARG A 41 10.73 -4.87 13.53
CA ARG A 41 10.10 -3.77 12.75
C ARG A 41 10.68 -2.38 13.08
N PRO A 42 10.99 -2.02 14.34
CA PRO A 42 11.66 -0.75 14.67
C PRO A 42 13.05 -0.62 14.06
N GLU A 43 13.84 -1.71 14.00
CA GLU A 43 15.17 -1.70 13.39
C GLU A 43 15.10 -1.50 11.88
N VAL A 44 14.15 -2.17 11.22
CA VAL A 44 13.85 -1.92 9.79
C VAL A 44 13.47 -0.46 9.60
N ALA A 45 12.57 0.08 10.41
CA ALA A 45 12.12 1.46 10.25
C ALA A 45 13.25 2.47 10.45
N ARG A 46 14.16 2.24 11.40
CA ARG A 46 15.36 3.06 11.57
C ARG A 46 16.27 2.97 10.34
N MET A 47 16.57 1.76 9.87
CA MET A 47 17.36 1.57 8.64
C MET A 47 16.74 2.29 7.43
N LEU A 48 15.42 2.21 7.27
CA LEU A 48 14.68 2.90 6.21
C LEU A 48 14.81 4.43 6.32
N LEU A 49 14.73 4.98 7.54
CA LEU A 49 14.92 6.41 7.79
C LEU A 49 16.37 6.85 7.55
N ASP A 50 17.35 6.05 7.96
CA ASP A 50 18.78 6.35 7.76
C ASP A 50 19.14 6.36 6.26
N ALA A 51 18.63 5.39 5.51
CA ALA A 51 18.75 5.37 4.05
C ALA A 51 18.11 6.61 3.42
N THR A 52 16.92 7.01 3.90
CA THR A 52 16.21 8.20 3.42
C THR A 52 16.98 9.48 3.72
N ASN A 53 17.44 9.65 4.96
CA ASN A 53 18.26 10.79 5.38
C ASN A 53 19.53 10.90 4.51
N THR A 54 20.19 9.77 4.23
CA THR A 54 21.36 9.73 3.37
C THR A 54 21.04 10.15 1.93
N VAL A 55 19.93 9.65 1.37
CA VAL A 55 19.49 10.02 0.01
C VAL A 55 19.17 11.51 -0.06
N MET A 56 18.43 12.05 0.91
CA MET A 56 18.07 13.48 0.93
C MET A 56 19.29 14.38 1.08
N LEU A 57 20.28 13.98 1.90
CA LEU A 57 21.54 14.72 2.05
C LEU A 57 22.28 14.78 0.71
N LYS A 58 22.42 13.64 0.02
CA LYS A 58 23.07 13.58 -1.29
C LYS A 58 22.31 14.34 -2.37
N ALA A 59 20.98 14.38 -2.28
CA ALA A 59 20.12 15.14 -3.18
C ALA A 59 20.07 16.65 -2.85
N GLY A 60 20.70 17.11 -1.77
CA GLY A 60 20.69 18.51 -1.36
C GLY A 60 19.34 19.01 -0.84
N CYS A 61 18.42 18.11 -0.50
CA CYS A 61 17.06 18.42 -0.06
C CYS A 61 16.77 17.99 1.39
N ALA A 62 17.82 17.67 2.17
CA ALA A 62 17.66 17.24 3.54
C ALA A 62 17.11 18.37 4.44
N PRO A 63 16.16 18.05 5.34
CA PRO A 63 15.72 19.00 6.36
C PRO A 63 16.85 19.29 7.37
N GLY A 64 16.78 20.45 8.03
CA GLY A 64 17.75 20.83 9.08
C GLY A 64 17.80 19.87 10.28
N VAL A 65 16.71 19.13 10.52
CA VAL A 65 16.65 18.04 11.49
C VAL A 65 16.36 16.73 10.73
N PRO A 66 17.21 15.68 10.84
CA PRO A 66 16.98 14.40 10.19
C PRO A 66 15.64 13.78 10.58
N LEU A 67 15.04 13.02 9.66
CA LEU A 67 13.80 12.30 9.91
C LEU A 67 14.04 11.25 11.00
N ARG A 68 13.13 11.19 11.98
CA ARG A 68 13.16 10.24 13.10
C ARG A 68 11.76 9.67 13.34
N VAL A 69 11.71 8.49 13.92
CA VAL A 69 10.46 7.91 14.42
C VAL A 69 10.04 8.70 15.66
N THR A 70 8.90 9.39 15.61
CA THR A 70 8.39 10.21 16.72
C THR A 70 7.22 9.56 17.47
N SER A 71 6.61 8.49 16.93
CA SER A 71 5.54 7.75 17.58
C SER A 71 5.91 6.28 17.77
N PRO A 72 5.46 5.63 18.85
CA PRO A 72 5.55 4.18 18.94
C PRO A 72 4.86 3.55 17.72
N PHE A 73 5.51 2.56 17.11
CA PHE A 73 4.86 1.73 16.10
C PHE A 73 3.76 0.95 16.81
N VAL A 74 2.53 1.47 16.79
CA VAL A 74 1.36 0.71 17.23
C VAL A 74 1.21 -0.43 16.25
N THR A 75 1.73 -1.59 16.63
CA THR A 75 1.42 -2.84 15.96
C THR A 75 -0.02 -3.14 16.31
N VAL A 76 -0.97 -2.69 15.50
CA VAL A 76 -2.22 -3.42 15.44
C VAL A 76 -1.81 -4.81 14.98
N ALA A 77 -2.00 -5.81 15.84
CA ALA A 77 -1.88 -7.21 15.48
C ALA A 77 -3.04 -7.52 14.52
N GLU A 78 -3.05 -6.90 13.35
CA GLU A 78 -3.85 -7.36 12.23
C GLU A 78 -3.15 -8.63 11.77
N ASP A 79 -3.81 -9.78 11.98
CA ASP A 79 -3.36 -11.05 11.47
C ASP A 79 -3.13 -10.90 9.96
N ASP A 80 -1.87 -10.92 9.55
CA ASP A 80 -1.47 -11.30 8.20
C ASP A 80 -2.05 -12.69 7.98
N GLY A 81 -3.26 -12.74 7.43
CA GLY A 81 -4.08 -13.94 7.36
C GLY A 81 -4.13 -14.49 5.94
N SER A 82 -4.69 -15.69 5.81
CA SER A 82 -5.14 -16.16 4.50
C SER A 82 -6.10 -15.13 3.90
N ALA A 83 -5.91 -14.84 2.61
CA ALA A 83 -6.84 -13.99 1.89
C ALA A 83 -8.21 -14.67 1.92
N GLY A 84 -9.24 -13.89 2.22
CA GLY A 84 -10.61 -14.34 2.33
C GLY A 84 -11.54 -13.29 1.77
N SER A 85 -12.82 -13.64 1.70
CA SER A 85 -13.87 -12.77 1.18
C SER A 85 -14.80 -12.38 2.33
N PRO A 86 -15.00 -11.09 2.62
CA PRO A 86 -14.42 -9.92 1.95
C PRO A 86 -12.91 -9.72 2.22
N LEU A 87 -12.19 -9.26 1.20
CA LEU A 87 -10.77 -8.96 1.27
C LEU A 87 -10.51 -7.78 2.21
N CYS A 88 -9.52 -7.92 3.09
CA CYS A 88 -9.13 -6.90 4.08
C CYS A 88 -10.31 -6.35 4.91
N ARG A 89 -11.38 -7.16 5.10
CA ARG A 89 -12.63 -6.75 5.77
C ARG A 89 -13.31 -5.54 5.11
N ILE A 90 -13.09 -5.32 3.81
CA ILE A 90 -13.74 -4.25 3.04
C ILE A 90 -14.99 -4.83 2.34
N PRO A 91 -16.20 -4.45 2.77
CA PRO A 91 -17.45 -4.89 2.14
C PRO A 91 -17.42 -4.83 0.61
N GLY A 92 -17.86 -5.90 -0.03
CA GLY A 92 -17.96 -5.99 -1.50
C GLY A 92 -16.63 -6.19 -2.24
N VAL A 93 -15.48 -6.18 -1.55
CA VAL A 93 -14.18 -6.49 -2.18
C VAL A 93 -13.96 -8.00 -2.15
N THR A 94 -14.33 -8.69 -3.23
CA THR A 94 -14.36 -10.16 -3.27
C THR A 94 -13.62 -10.69 -4.50
N PHE A 95 -12.79 -11.70 -4.28
CA PHE A 95 -12.07 -12.41 -5.34
C PHE A 95 -12.28 -13.92 -5.26
N GLY A 96 -12.27 -14.58 -6.42
CA GLY A 96 -12.18 -16.03 -6.52
C GLY A 96 -10.74 -16.49 -6.36
N PHE A 97 -10.33 -16.78 -5.13
CA PHE A 97 -8.95 -17.21 -4.85
C PHE A 97 -8.64 -18.66 -5.30
N GLY A 98 -9.67 -19.50 -5.44
CA GLY A 98 -9.54 -20.93 -5.75
C GLY A 98 -9.30 -21.81 -4.51
N PRO A 99 -9.71 -23.10 -4.54
CA PRO A 99 -9.49 -24.02 -3.44
C PRO A 99 -7.99 -24.24 -3.19
N GLY A 100 -7.57 -24.28 -1.93
CA GLY A 100 -6.17 -24.50 -1.54
C GLY A 100 -5.20 -23.34 -1.87
N SER A 101 -5.74 -22.17 -2.22
CA SER A 101 -4.90 -21.02 -2.60
C SER A 101 -4.02 -20.51 -1.46
N ARG A 102 -2.83 -20.02 -1.81
CA ARG A 102 -1.82 -19.50 -0.86
C ARG A 102 -1.75 -17.98 -0.84
N TYR A 103 -2.88 -17.34 -1.14
CA TYR A 103 -2.96 -15.89 -1.06
C TYR A 103 -2.97 -15.46 0.41
N ARG A 104 -2.13 -14.48 0.74
CA ARG A 104 -2.09 -13.82 2.04
C ARG A 104 -2.48 -12.37 1.85
N LYS A 105 -3.34 -11.88 2.74
CA LYS A 105 -3.69 -10.46 2.78
C LYS A 105 -2.80 -9.76 3.79
N GLN A 106 -2.47 -8.50 3.52
CA GLN A 106 -1.85 -7.59 4.47
C GLN A 106 -2.66 -6.30 4.52
N VAL A 107 -3.10 -5.94 5.72
CA VAL A 107 -3.79 -4.69 5.99
C VAL A 107 -2.77 -3.76 6.63
N GLY A 108 -2.58 -2.59 6.04
CA GLY A 108 -1.71 -1.55 6.60
C GLY A 108 -2.51 -0.56 7.44
N VAL A 109 -2.14 0.72 7.36
CA VAL A 109 -2.87 1.81 8.03
C VAL A 109 -4.34 1.76 7.61
N VAL A 110 -5.25 2.02 8.54
CA VAL A 110 -6.69 2.18 8.29
C VAL A 110 -7.18 3.39 9.09
N ASP A 111 -7.07 4.57 8.51
CA ASP A 111 -7.59 5.81 9.09
C ASP A 111 -8.26 6.70 8.03
N GLY A 112 -8.54 7.96 8.35
CA GLY A 112 -9.14 8.94 7.44
C GLY A 112 -8.17 9.59 6.45
N ARG A 113 -6.87 9.25 6.50
CA ARG A 113 -5.80 9.80 5.65
C ARG A 113 -5.14 8.74 4.78
N LEU A 114 -5.11 7.49 5.23
CA LEU A 114 -4.53 6.37 4.51
C LEU A 114 -5.27 5.08 4.84
N GLN A 115 -5.62 4.33 3.81
CA GLN A 115 -5.93 2.91 3.92
C GLN A 115 -5.13 2.12 2.90
N THR A 116 -4.47 1.04 3.32
CA THR A 116 -3.79 0.13 2.38
C THR A 116 -4.22 -1.31 2.62
N CYS A 117 -4.57 -2.01 1.55
CA CYS A 117 -4.85 -3.43 1.53
C CYS A 117 -4.06 -4.06 0.39
N SER A 118 -3.27 -5.08 0.68
CA SER A 118 -2.51 -5.80 -0.35
C SER A 118 -2.75 -7.30 -0.24
N VAL A 119 -2.61 -7.98 -1.37
CA VAL A 119 -2.63 -9.44 -1.45
C VAL A 119 -1.35 -9.88 -2.13
N VAL A 120 -0.69 -10.85 -1.51
CA VAL A 120 0.45 -11.53 -2.10
C VAL A 120 0.15 -13.00 -2.25
N TRP A 121 0.63 -13.61 -3.33
CA TRP A 121 0.68 -15.05 -3.46
C TRP A 121 1.98 -15.56 -2.85
N LYS A 122 1.87 -16.55 -1.97
CA LYS A 122 3.04 -17.17 -1.31
C LYS A 122 3.31 -18.56 -1.86
N ALA A 123 4.40 -18.72 -2.59
CA ALA A 123 4.96 -20.02 -2.87
C ALA A 123 6.14 -20.34 -1.93
N PRO A 124 6.23 -21.57 -1.40
CA PRO A 124 7.39 -22.01 -0.65
C PRO A 124 8.67 -21.85 -1.46
N GLY A 125 9.65 -21.15 -0.89
CA GLY A 125 10.98 -20.98 -1.50
C GLY A 125 11.05 -19.94 -2.63
N THR A 126 9.98 -19.19 -2.91
CA THR A 126 10.00 -18.06 -3.86
C THR A 126 9.69 -16.74 -3.17
N PRO A 127 10.10 -15.60 -3.74
CA PRO A 127 9.62 -14.29 -3.29
C PRO A 127 8.09 -14.21 -3.35
N ASP A 128 7.51 -13.42 -2.44
CA ASP A 128 6.07 -13.12 -2.43
C ASP A 128 5.70 -12.37 -3.73
N GLU A 129 4.69 -12.85 -4.46
CA GLU A 129 4.23 -12.21 -5.70
C GLU A 129 3.03 -11.30 -5.44
N PRO A 130 3.10 -10.00 -5.77
CA PRO A 130 1.96 -9.08 -5.62
C PRO A 130 0.78 -9.49 -6.51
N ALA A 131 -0.36 -9.75 -5.89
CA ALA A 131 -1.56 -10.23 -6.57
C ALA A 131 -2.69 -9.19 -6.61
N ALA A 132 -2.82 -8.33 -5.60
CA ALA A 132 -3.71 -7.18 -5.65
C ALA A 132 -3.25 -6.08 -4.68
N GLN A 133 -3.57 -4.83 -5.01
CA GLN A 133 -3.30 -3.67 -4.16
C GLN A 133 -4.47 -2.69 -4.23
N TYR A 134 -4.96 -2.29 -3.07
CA TYR A 134 -5.98 -1.26 -2.89
C TYR A 134 -5.47 -0.20 -1.93
N VAL A 135 -5.67 1.07 -2.27
CA VAL A 135 -5.19 2.22 -1.52
C VAL A 135 -6.25 3.31 -1.51
N MET A 136 -6.52 3.88 -0.34
CA MET A 136 -7.15 5.18 -0.20
C MET A 136 -6.11 6.13 0.37
N ALA A 137 -5.91 7.28 -0.26
CA ALA A 137 -4.99 8.32 0.17
C ALA A 137 -5.74 9.66 0.26
N GLY A 138 -6.00 10.12 1.48
CA GLY A 138 -6.60 11.41 1.80
C GLY A 138 -5.59 12.44 2.34
N ASP A 139 -4.34 12.03 2.57
CA ASP A 139 -3.24 12.97 2.78
C ASP A 139 -2.84 13.62 1.44
N PRO A 140 -2.76 14.96 1.33
CA PRO A 140 -2.50 15.64 0.06
C PRO A 140 -1.21 15.19 -0.63
N ARG A 141 -0.16 14.92 0.15
CA ARG A 141 1.14 14.51 -0.41
C ARG A 141 1.10 13.07 -0.91
N MET A 142 0.40 12.18 -0.21
CA MET A 142 0.15 10.82 -0.70
C MET A 142 -0.76 10.80 -1.94
N ALA A 143 -1.81 11.63 -1.96
CA ALA A 143 -2.72 11.76 -3.09
C ALA A 143 -2.00 12.24 -4.37
N ALA A 144 -1.03 13.15 -4.20
CA ALA A 144 -0.23 13.69 -5.30
C ALA A 144 0.65 12.62 -6.00
N LEU A 145 0.97 11.50 -5.35
CA LEU A 145 1.70 10.38 -5.99
C LEU A 145 0.97 9.77 -7.18
N PHE A 146 -0.36 9.89 -7.19
CA PHE A 146 -1.17 9.33 -8.25
C PHE A 146 -1.33 10.31 -9.43
N ALA A 147 -0.81 11.54 -9.33
CA ALA A 147 -0.97 12.55 -10.38
C ALA A 147 -0.42 12.07 -11.74
N GLY A 148 -1.21 12.23 -12.80
CA GLY A 148 -0.87 11.79 -14.16
C GLY A 148 -1.27 10.36 -14.50
N LEU A 149 -1.84 9.59 -13.55
CA LEU A 149 -2.48 8.32 -13.86
C LEU A 149 -3.88 8.53 -14.45
N PRO A 150 -4.34 7.67 -15.38
CA PRO A 150 -5.65 7.78 -16.00
C PRO A 150 -6.77 7.55 -14.99
N GLU A 151 -7.75 8.44 -14.95
CA GLU A 151 -8.89 8.36 -14.05
C GLU A 151 -10.04 7.52 -14.64
N GLY A 152 -10.79 6.87 -13.75
CA GLY A 152 -11.96 6.09 -14.06
C GLY A 152 -11.94 4.72 -13.39
N ALA A 153 -13.11 4.18 -13.08
CA ALA A 153 -13.25 2.84 -12.49
C ALA A 153 -12.62 1.73 -13.34
N GLY A 154 -12.62 1.89 -14.68
CA GLY A 154 -11.92 0.97 -15.58
C GLY A 154 -10.40 1.00 -15.48
N HIS A 155 -9.83 2.10 -14.97
CA HIS A 155 -8.40 2.27 -14.72
C HIS A 155 -8.02 2.04 -13.26
N GLY A 156 -9.01 1.71 -12.40
CA GLY A 156 -8.76 1.48 -10.98
C GLY A 156 -8.34 2.74 -10.23
N LEU A 157 -8.73 3.93 -10.70
CA LEU A 157 -8.38 5.20 -10.07
C LEU A 157 -9.59 6.13 -10.04
N VAL A 158 -9.92 6.65 -8.85
CA VAL A 158 -10.94 7.69 -8.67
C VAL A 158 -10.38 8.76 -7.74
N ARG A 159 -10.61 10.02 -8.09
CA ARG A 159 -10.37 11.16 -7.20
C ARG A 159 -11.70 11.77 -6.80
N THR A 160 -11.81 12.17 -5.55
CA THR A 160 -13.01 12.83 -5.03
C THR A 160 -12.64 13.61 -3.77
N GLU A 161 -13.58 14.38 -3.26
CA GLU A 161 -13.43 15.11 -2.02
C GLU A 161 -14.17 14.40 -0.88
N CYS A 162 -13.46 14.22 0.24
CA CYS A 162 -14.00 13.56 1.42
C CYS A 162 -13.77 14.42 2.65
N ASN A 163 -14.85 14.89 3.28
CA ASN A 163 -14.79 15.80 4.43
C ASN A 163 -13.80 16.98 4.20
N GLY A 164 -13.92 17.68 3.06
CA GLY A 164 -13.07 18.83 2.75
C GLY A 164 -11.65 18.49 2.26
N ARG A 165 -11.34 17.21 2.00
CA ARG A 165 -9.99 16.76 1.66
C ARG A 165 -9.94 16.04 0.31
N PRO A 166 -9.02 16.44 -0.59
CA PRO A 166 -8.73 15.66 -1.79
C PRO A 166 -8.34 14.24 -1.44
N THR A 167 -9.07 13.27 -1.98
CA THR A 167 -8.90 11.86 -1.67
C THR A 167 -8.79 11.06 -2.97
N VAL A 168 -7.81 10.17 -3.02
CA VAL A 168 -7.59 9.25 -4.13
C VAL A 168 -7.89 7.83 -3.70
N PHE A 169 -8.65 7.12 -4.51
CA PHE A 169 -8.87 5.69 -4.43
C PHE A 169 -8.15 5.02 -5.59
N TYR A 170 -7.29 4.06 -5.28
CA TYR A 170 -6.56 3.27 -6.26
C TYR A 170 -6.75 1.78 -5.99
N GLY A 171 -6.97 0.99 -7.04
CA GLY A 171 -7.11 -0.46 -6.97
C GLY A 171 -6.53 -1.12 -8.20
N ASN A 172 -5.73 -2.15 -8.00
CA ASN A 172 -5.16 -2.95 -9.07
C ASN A 172 -5.17 -4.44 -8.69
N ALA A 173 -5.72 -5.28 -9.57
CA ALA A 173 -5.59 -6.73 -9.51
C ALA A 173 -4.47 -7.16 -10.47
N GLY A 174 -3.37 -7.68 -9.91
CA GLY A 174 -2.23 -8.20 -10.64
C GLY A 174 -2.54 -9.54 -11.32
N SER A 175 -1.55 -10.09 -12.05
CA SER A 175 -1.71 -11.28 -12.89
C SER A 175 -2.35 -12.48 -12.20
N GLY A 176 -2.10 -12.70 -10.90
CA GLY A 176 -2.71 -13.82 -10.15
C GLY A 176 -4.21 -13.68 -9.85
N LEU A 177 -4.74 -12.45 -9.81
CA LEU A 177 -6.15 -12.18 -9.48
C LEU A 177 -6.91 -11.40 -10.55
N LYS A 178 -6.26 -11.05 -11.65
CA LYS A 178 -6.90 -10.34 -12.76
C LYS A 178 -8.02 -11.20 -13.34
N GLY A 179 -9.22 -10.62 -13.44
CA GLY A 179 -10.44 -11.27 -13.90
C GLY A 179 -11.09 -12.20 -12.87
N SER A 180 -10.52 -12.33 -11.66
CA SER A 180 -11.08 -13.18 -10.61
C SER A 180 -11.99 -12.43 -9.63
N GLY A 181 -12.12 -11.10 -9.79
CA GLY A 181 -13.05 -10.29 -9.02
C GLY A 181 -14.49 -10.76 -9.18
N ARG A 182 -15.29 -10.67 -8.11
CA ARG A 182 -16.71 -11.05 -8.11
C ARG A 182 -17.57 -9.84 -7.76
N PRO A 183 -18.48 -9.38 -8.65
CA PRO A 183 -18.83 -9.96 -9.96
C PRO A 183 -17.84 -9.67 -11.10
N GLY A 184 -16.86 -8.77 -10.88
CA GLY A 184 -15.78 -8.48 -11.83
C GLY A 184 -14.85 -7.41 -11.26
N ASP A 185 -13.61 -7.32 -11.74
CA ASP A 185 -12.57 -6.45 -11.16
C ASP A 185 -12.99 -4.98 -11.06
N ARG A 186 -13.65 -4.45 -12.09
CA ARG A 186 -14.20 -3.08 -12.08
C ARG A 186 -15.18 -2.89 -10.92
N ARG A 187 -16.10 -3.85 -10.73
CA ARG A 187 -17.10 -3.77 -9.67
C ARG A 187 -16.47 -3.94 -8.29
N VAL A 188 -15.44 -4.77 -8.17
CA VAL A 188 -14.66 -4.91 -6.93
C VAL A 188 -14.00 -3.59 -6.56
N PHE A 189 -13.44 -2.86 -7.53
CA PHE A 189 -12.89 -1.53 -7.31
C PHE A 189 -13.97 -0.50 -6.92
N GLU A 190 -15.12 -0.49 -7.61
CA GLU A 190 -16.24 0.38 -7.24
C GLU A 190 -16.71 0.12 -5.79
N ASN A 191 -16.85 -1.16 -5.39
CA ASN A 191 -17.22 -1.53 -4.03
C ASN A 191 -16.18 -1.09 -2.99
N PHE A 192 -14.88 -1.17 -3.33
CA PHE A 192 -13.81 -0.64 -2.50
C PHE A 192 -13.99 0.87 -2.29
N THR A 193 -14.15 1.63 -3.37
CA THR A 193 -14.37 3.09 -3.30
C THR A 193 -15.62 3.40 -2.47
N GLU A 194 -16.77 2.80 -2.78
CA GLU A 194 -18.03 3.05 -2.06
C GLU A 194 -17.91 2.76 -0.55
N SER A 195 -17.36 1.60 -0.20
CA SER A 195 -17.23 1.17 1.19
C SER A 195 -16.32 2.09 1.99
N VAL A 196 -15.18 2.48 1.42
CA VAL A 196 -14.22 3.34 2.11
C VAL A 196 -14.73 4.78 2.13
N SER A 197 -15.33 5.26 1.04
CA SER A 197 -15.94 6.57 0.94
C SER A 197 -17.01 6.81 2.00
N ARG A 198 -17.89 5.83 2.24
CA ARG A 198 -18.90 5.90 3.30
C ARG A 198 -18.26 6.03 4.69
N ARG A 199 -17.17 5.30 4.94
CA ARG A 199 -16.46 5.34 6.23
C ARG A 199 -15.80 6.69 6.48
N ILE A 200 -15.24 7.31 5.45
CA ILE A 200 -14.46 8.56 5.59
C ILE A 200 -15.25 9.83 5.25
N GLY A 201 -16.54 9.71 4.93
CA GLY A 201 -17.44 10.85 4.67
C GLY A 201 -17.21 11.54 3.32
N CYS A 202 -17.08 10.78 2.24
CA CYS A 202 -17.07 11.39 0.89
C CYS A 202 -18.47 11.80 0.46
N GLY A 203 -18.59 12.97 -0.18
CA GLY A 203 -19.87 13.48 -0.69
C GLY A 203 -20.76 14.20 0.33
N ALA A 204 -20.27 14.48 1.54
CA ALA A 204 -20.98 15.32 2.54
C ALA A 204 -20.67 16.82 2.39
N GLY A 205 -20.06 17.24 1.29
CA GLY A 205 -19.63 18.61 1.03
C GLY A 205 -20.44 19.27 -0.08
N GLU A 206 -21.73 19.52 0.20
CA GLU A 206 -22.57 20.62 -0.33
C GLU A 206 -24.01 20.38 0.15
N GLY A 207 -24.44 21.05 1.22
CA GLY A 207 -25.85 21.16 1.61
C GLY A 207 -26.26 20.71 3.02
N ALA A 208 -25.62 21.21 4.08
CA ALA A 208 -26.23 21.32 5.41
C ALA A 208 -25.89 22.68 6.02
#